data_AF-A0AAD9Z2D9-F1
#
_entry.id   AF-A0AAD9Z2D9-F1
#
_cell.length_a   1.000
_cell.length_b   1.000
_cell.length_c   1.000
_cell.angle_alpha   90.00
_cell.angle_beta   90.00
_cell.angle_gamma   90.00
#
_symmetry.space_group_name_H-M   'P 1'
#
loop_
_entity.id
_entity.type
_entity.pdbx_description
1 polymer ?
#
loop_
_entity_poly.entity_id
_entity_poly.type
_entity_poly.pdbx_seq_one_letter_code
_entity_poly.pdbx_strand_id
1 'polypeptide(L)'
;MNPRLATAVTAAKKIGFPKASIENAIARGQGVSPNGAALENLTIEAMVPPSVAVIIECQTDSKLRTLADLRLAVKEAGGSVTPTNHLFERKGRIVFEKSEETDEVDIMDQAIEAGAIDVDITSEDGTEEVVLLTESTQTTAVAGAMTQSSGLRLKSSEIIWDPKEDMMVDVNSPEALGDFLERIHDNPSVQDVYTNAN
;
A
#
# COMPACT_ATOMS: atom_id res chain seq x y z
N MET A 1 -2.63 -10.16 23.64
CA MET A 1 -3.13 -10.97 22.50
C MET A 1 -4.01 -10.04 21.67
N ASN A 2 -3.70 -9.80 20.39
CA ASN A 2 -4.47 -8.89 19.54
C ASN A 2 -5.74 -9.62 19.04
N PRO A 3 -6.96 -9.20 19.42
CA PRO A 3 -8.19 -9.92 19.06
C PRO A 3 -8.45 -9.92 17.55
N ARG A 4 -8.09 -8.84 16.83
CA ARG A 4 -8.24 -8.76 15.37
C ARG A 4 -7.31 -9.77 14.68
N LEU A 5 -6.05 -9.86 15.12
CA LEU A 5 -5.10 -10.85 14.62
C LEU A 5 -5.60 -12.28 14.88
N ALA A 6 -6.16 -12.56 16.06
CA ALA A 6 -6.70 -13.88 16.39
C ALA A 6 -7.86 -14.28 15.47
N THR A 7 -8.76 -13.34 15.15
CA THR A 7 -9.85 -13.54 14.19
C THR A 7 -9.32 -13.79 12.77
N ALA A 8 -8.37 -12.98 12.30
CA ALA A 8 -7.75 -13.15 10.98
C ALA A 8 -7.04 -14.50 10.83
N VAL A 9 -6.27 -14.93 11.84
CA VAL A 9 -5.62 -16.25 11.88
C VAL A 9 -6.65 -17.38 11.82
N THR A 10 -7.77 -17.22 12.52
CA THR A 10 -8.85 -18.22 12.51
C THR A 10 -9.53 -18.29 11.14
N ALA A 11 -9.77 -17.16 10.48
CA ALA A 11 -10.33 -17.10 9.14
C ALA A 11 -9.38 -17.74 8.10
N ALA A 12 -8.09 -17.38 8.12
CA ALA A 12 -7.07 -17.95 7.22
C ALA A 12 -6.99 -19.48 7.33
N LYS A 13 -7.06 -20.03 8.56
CA LYS A 13 -7.10 -21.49 8.78
C LYS A 13 -8.34 -22.14 8.17
N LYS A 14 -9.51 -21.47 8.23
CA LYS A 14 -10.78 -22.00 7.69
C LYS A 14 -10.74 -22.12 6.16
N ILE A 15 -10.08 -21.19 5.48
CA ILE A 15 -9.91 -21.21 4.02
C ILE A 15 -8.69 -22.04 3.56
N GLY A 16 -8.05 -22.77 4.46
CA GLY A 16 -6.99 -23.73 4.10
C GLY A 16 -5.59 -23.13 3.93
N PHE A 17 -5.34 -21.90 4.38
CA PHE A 17 -3.98 -21.35 4.34
C PHE A 17 -3.01 -22.21 5.17
N PRO A 18 -1.83 -22.55 4.64
CA PRO A 18 -0.83 -23.31 5.39
C PRO A 18 -0.42 -22.58 6.67
N LYS A 19 -0.34 -23.33 7.78
CA LYS A 19 0.06 -22.80 9.09
C LYS A 19 1.40 -22.05 9.03
N ALA A 20 2.38 -22.60 8.31
CA ALA A 20 3.69 -21.98 8.13
C ALA A 20 3.60 -20.60 7.44
N SER A 21 2.71 -20.44 6.46
CA SER A 21 2.49 -19.14 5.79
C SER A 21 1.92 -18.10 6.76
N ILE A 22 0.97 -18.51 7.61
CA ILE A 22 0.41 -17.64 8.65
C ILE A 22 1.48 -17.24 9.68
N GLU A 23 2.28 -18.19 10.15
CA GLU A 23 3.37 -17.93 11.10
C GLU A 23 4.44 -17.00 10.51
N ASN A 24 4.79 -17.18 9.24
CA ASN A 24 5.71 -16.31 8.53
C ASN A 24 5.17 -14.88 8.40
N ALA A 25 3.89 -14.71 8.07
CA ALA A 25 3.26 -13.39 7.99
C ALA A 25 3.23 -12.68 9.35
N ILE A 26 2.95 -13.42 10.43
CA ILE A 26 2.99 -12.87 11.80
C ILE A 26 4.42 -12.46 12.17
N ALA A 27 5.42 -13.29 11.86
CA ALA A 27 6.82 -12.98 12.12
C ALA A 27 7.25 -11.68 11.41
N ARG A 28 6.92 -11.55 10.11
CA ARG A 28 7.20 -10.32 9.35
C ARG A 28 6.51 -9.09 9.95
N GLY A 29 5.25 -9.22 10.37
CA GLY A 29 4.52 -8.16 11.06
C GLY A 29 5.13 -7.75 12.41
N GLN A 30 5.97 -8.59 13.01
CA GLN A 30 6.77 -8.28 14.20
C GLN A 30 8.16 -7.72 13.87
N GLY A 31 8.46 -7.52 12.59
CA GLY A 31 9.77 -7.07 12.13
C GLY A 31 10.84 -8.15 12.20
N VAL A 32 10.47 -9.43 12.15
CA VAL A 32 11.43 -10.55 12.15
C VAL A 32 11.18 -11.48 10.96
N SER A 33 12.25 -11.98 10.37
CA SER A 33 12.15 -12.94 9.29
C SER A 33 11.71 -14.31 9.82
N PRO A 34 11.32 -15.26 8.94
CA PRO A 34 11.02 -16.64 9.33
C PRO A 34 12.18 -17.35 10.06
N ASN A 35 13.42 -16.90 9.88
CA ASN A 35 14.60 -17.47 10.55
C ASN A 35 14.97 -16.74 11.85
N GLY A 36 14.17 -15.74 12.26
CA GLY A 36 14.37 -14.97 13.49
C GLY A 36 15.34 -13.79 13.37
N ALA A 37 15.85 -13.49 12.17
CA ALA A 37 16.63 -12.28 11.94
C ALA A 37 15.74 -11.04 12.01
N ALA A 38 16.27 -9.93 12.53
CA ALA A 38 15.58 -8.64 12.46
C ALA A 38 15.44 -8.20 11.00
N LEU A 39 14.25 -7.75 10.62
CA LEU A 39 14.01 -7.15 9.33
C LEU A 39 14.33 -5.66 9.38
N GLU A 40 14.99 -5.19 8.33
CA GLU A 40 15.28 -3.79 8.08
C GLU A 40 14.35 -3.25 7.01
N ASN A 41 13.91 -2.00 7.19
CA ASN A 41 13.16 -1.27 6.17
C ASN A 41 14.14 -0.63 5.17
N LEU A 42 13.79 -0.70 3.90
CA LEU A 42 14.56 -0.15 2.79
C LEU A 42 13.59 0.49 1.80
N THR A 43 13.87 1.71 1.38
CA THR A 43 13.18 2.34 0.26
C THR A 43 14.15 2.48 -0.91
N ILE A 44 13.71 2.11 -2.11
CA ILE A 44 14.42 2.37 -3.35
C ILE A 44 13.58 3.28 -4.21
N GLU A 45 14.23 4.30 -4.74
CA GLU A 45 13.64 5.28 -5.64
C GLU A 45 14.27 5.11 -7.01
N ALA A 46 13.46 5.11 -8.06
CA ALA A 46 13.90 4.92 -9.42
C ALA A 46 13.05 5.70 -10.41
N MET A 47 13.61 5.89 -11.61
CA MET A 47 12.90 6.37 -12.78
C MET A 47 13.01 5.31 -13.87
N VAL A 48 11.88 4.84 -14.36
CA VAL A 48 11.78 3.86 -15.45
C VAL A 48 11.16 4.53 -16.69
N PRO A 49 11.42 4.02 -17.90
CA PRO A 49 10.84 4.59 -19.13
C PRO A 49 9.30 4.64 -19.12
N PRO A 50 8.68 5.63 -19.79
CA PRO A 50 9.30 6.75 -20.50
C PRO A 50 9.81 7.88 -19.58
N SER A 51 9.36 7.97 -18.33
CA SER A 51 9.86 8.86 -17.26
C SER A 51 9.04 8.64 -15.98
N VAL A 52 8.59 7.41 -15.74
CA VAL A 52 7.76 7.05 -14.60
C VAL A 52 8.65 6.95 -13.37
N ALA A 53 8.32 7.75 -12.37
CA ALA A 53 8.92 7.67 -11.05
C ALA A 53 8.33 6.48 -10.29
N VAL A 54 9.20 5.75 -9.60
CA VAL A 54 8.84 4.56 -8.83
C VAL A 54 9.45 4.65 -7.44
N ILE A 55 8.64 4.43 -6.42
CA ILE A 55 9.09 4.22 -5.03
C ILE A 55 8.77 2.77 -4.66
N ILE A 56 9.79 2.03 -4.25
CA ILE A 56 9.68 0.63 -3.83
C ILE A 56 10.01 0.56 -2.34
N GLU A 57 9.01 0.25 -1.53
CA GLU A 57 9.18 0.02 -0.09
C GLU A 57 9.41 -1.46 0.18
N CYS A 58 10.42 -1.76 0.97
CA CYS A 58 10.88 -3.12 1.23
C CYS A 58 11.12 -3.36 2.72
N GLN A 59 10.94 -4.61 3.11
CA GLN A 59 11.32 -5.13 4.41
C GLN A 59 12.13 -6.43 4.21
N THR A 60 13.38 -6.45 4.68
CA THR A 60 14.35 -7.50 4.34
C THR A 60 15.30 -7.83 5.49
N ASP A 61 15.77 -9.07 5.57
CA ASP A 61 16.85 -9.51 6.46
C ASP A 61 18.25 -9.36 5.83
N SER A 62 18.32 -8.87 4.59
CA SER A 62 19.57 -8.67 3.87
C SER A 62 19.49 -7.48 2.92
N LYS A 63 19.82 -6.31 3.45
CA LYS A 63 19.80 -5.04 2.71
C LYS A 63 20.60 -5.08 1.41
N LEU A 64 21.82 -5.63 1.43
CA LEU A 64 22.70 -5.65 0.25
C LEU A 64 22.15 -6.55 -0.87
N ARG A 65 21.54 -7.69 -0.52
CA ARG A 65 20.91 -8.60 -1.48
C ARG A 65 19.72 -7.91 -2.14
N THR A 66 18.79 -7.39 -1.35
CA THR A 66 17.59 -6.70 -1.85
C THR A 66 17.95 -5.48 -2.71
N LEU A 67 18.96 -4.68 -2.30
CA LEU A 67 19.47 -3.57 -3.12
C LEU A 67 20.02 -4.03 -4.47
N ALA A 68 20.76 -5.14 -4.51
CA ALA A 68 21.35 -5.66 -5.74
C ALA A 68 20.26 -6.16 -6.69
N ASP A 69 19.30 -6.93 -6.17
CA ASP A 69 18.19 -7.51 -6.94
C ASP A 69 17.32 -6.41 -7.57
N LEU A 70 16.91 -5.42 -6.78
CA LEU A 70 16.04 -4.35 -7.26
C LEU A 70 16.76 -3.39 -8.21
N ARG A 71 18.05 -3.11 -8.00
CA ARG A 71 18.86 -2.34 -8.97
C ARG A 71 18.97 -3.04 -10.31
N LEU A 72 19.13 -4.37 -10.29
CA LEU A 72 19.17 -5.17 -11.51
C LEU A 72 17.83 -5.11 -12.23
N ALA A 73 16.71 -5.29 -11.52
CA ALA A 73 15.37 -5.21 -12.10
C ALA A 73 15.10 -3.84 -12.75
N VAL A 74 15.42 -2.74 -12.06
CA VAL A 74 15.31 -1.37 -12.60
C VAL A 74 16.17 -1.20 -13.86
N LYS A 75 17.41 -1.69 -13.84
CA LYS A 75 18.31 -1.59 -14.99
C LYS A 75 17.81 -2.40 -16.19
N GLU A 76 17.26 -3.59 -15.96
CA GLU A 76 16.72 -4.45 -17.03
C GLU A 76 15.44 -3.88 -17.63
N ALA A 77 14.65 -3.13 -16.87
CA ALA A 77 13.55 -2.32 -17.37
C ALA A 77 14.01 -1.03 -18.10
N GLY A 78 15.32 -0.80 -18.26
CA GLY A 78 15.87 0.40 -18.91
C GLY A 78 15.81 1.66 -18.06
N GLY A 79 15.54 1.53 -16.76
CA GLY A 79 15.49 2.64 -15.81
C GLY A 79 16.81 2.90 -15.09
N SER A 80 16.75 3.82 -14.13
CA SER A 80 17.86 4.16 -13.25
C SER A 80 17.38 4.41 -11.82
N VAL A 81 18.18 4.00 -10.84
CA VAL A 81 17.93 4.30 -9.43
C VAL A 81 18.37 5.74 -9.17
N THR A 82 17.41 6.59 -8.83
CA THR A 82 17.58 8.02 -8.64
C THR A 82 16.53 8.51 -7.64
N PRO A 83 16.80 9.54 -6.81
CA PRO A 83 15.79 10.12 -5.96
C PRO A 83 14.58 10.63 -6.76
N THR A 84 13.38 10.23 -6.36
CA THR A 84 12.09 10.59 -6.95
C THR A 84 11.04 10.97 -5.92
N ASN A 85 11.33 10.83 -4.62
CA ASN A 85 10.42 11.16 -3.51
C ASN A 85 9.79 12.56 -3.57
N HIS A 86 10.49 13.54 -4.13
CA HIS A 86 10.01 14.92 -4.30
C HIS A 86 8.81 15.04 -5.26
N LEU A 87 8.56 14.02 -6.09
CA LEU A 87 7.41 13.90 -6.98
C LEU A 87 6.16 13.34 -6.28
N PHE A 88 6.31 12.89 -5.03
CA PHE A 88 5.26 12.28 -4.22
C PHE A 88 5.07 13.06 -2.91
N GLU A 89 3.98 12.74 -2.22
CA GLU A 89 3.66 13.20 -0.88
C GLU A 89 3.29 12.03 0.02
N ARG A 90 3.55 12.16 1.33
CA ARG A 90 3.14 11.16 2.32
C ARG A 90 1.72 11.48 2.77
N LYS A 91 0.76 10.71 2.28
CA LYS A 91 -0.66 10.80 2.67
C LYS A 91 -1.09 9.57 3.45
N GLY A 92 -2.06 9.74 4.33
CA GLY A 92 -2.77 8.61 4.93
C GLY A 92 -3.84 8.12 3.97
N ARG A 93 -3.88 6.82 3.70
CA ARG A 93 -4.94 6.16 2.95
C ARG A 93 -5.75 5.28 3.90
N ILE A 94 -7.05 5.51 3.94
CA ILE A 94 -7.98 4.79 4.81
C ILE A 94 -9.04 4.18 3.93
N VAL A 95 -9.27 2.88 4.09
CA VAL A 95 -10.25 2.14 3.29
C VAL A 95 -11.31 1.57 4.20
N PHE A 96 -12.57 1.85 3.87
CA PHE A 96 -13.74 1.32 4.53
C PHE A 96 -14.55 0.46 3.56
N GLU A 97 -15.14 -0.61 4.07
CA GLU A 97 -16.12 -1.38 3.30
C GLU A 97 -17.43 -0.60 3.23
N LYS A 98 -17.98 -0.46 2.03
CA LYS A 98 -19.30 0.13 1.82
C LYS A 98 -20.34 -0.98 1.72
N SER A 99 -21.48 -0.81 2.39
CA SER A 99 -22.66 -1.67 2.17
C SER A 99 -23.67 -0.96 1.26
N GLU A 100 -24.52 -1.73 0.57
CA GLU A 100 -25.60 -1.18 -0.28
C GLU A 100 -26.57 -0.25 0.47
N GLU A 101 -26.64 -0.36 1.80
CA GLU A 101 -27.48 0.46 2.68
C GLU A 101 -26.81 1.78 3.09
N THR A 102 -25.58 2.04 2.67
CA THR A 102 -24.84 3.24 3.06
C THR A 102 -25.16 4.40 2.12
N ASP A 103 -25.65 5.52 2.68
CA ASP A 103 -25.92 6.74 1.91
C ASP A 103 -24.60 7.44 1.54
N GLU A 104 -24.31 7.53 0.24
CA GLU A 104 -23.05 8.08 -0.28
C GLU A 104 -22.84 9.56 0.09
N VAL A 105 -23.91 10.36 0.09
CA VAL A 105 -23.81 11.80 0.35
C VAL A 105 -23.43 12.06 1.80
N ASP A 106 -24.05 11.32 2.73
CA ASP A 106 -23.77 11.44 4.15
C ASP A 106 -22.33 11.00 4.49
N ILE A 107 -21.77 10.00 3.80
CA ILE A 107 -20.39 9.56 4.04
C ILE A 107 -19.38 10.63 3.63
N MET A 108 -19.59 11.27 2.47
CA MET A 108 -18.67 12.30 1.97
C MET A 108 -18.59 13.49 2.94
N ASP A 109 -19.74 13.97 3.41
CA ASP A 109 -19.80 15.06 4.38
C ASP A 109 -19.12 14.68 5.70
N GLN A 110 -19.39 13.47 6.21
CA GLN A 110 -18.73 12.95 7.42
C GLN A 110 -17.21 12.82 7.25
N ALA A 111 -16.75 12.38 6.08
CA ALA A 111 -15.32 12.24 5.79
C ALA A 111 -14.61 13.58 5.78
N ILE A 112 -15.21 14.60 5.16
CA ILE A 112 -14.68 15.96 5.16
C ILE A 112 -14.63 16.52 6.59
N GLU A 113 -15.70 16.37 7.37
CA GLU A 113 -15.72 16.78 8.78
C GLU A 113 -14.68 16.05 9.63
N ALA A 114 -14.40 14.78 9.32
CA ALA A 114 -13.39 13.97 9.99
C ALA A 114 -11.95 14.36 9.60
N GLY A 115 -11.74 15.16 8.55
CA GLY A 115 -10.43 15.61 8.09
C GLY A 115 -9.88 14.87 6.87
N ALA A 116 -10.74 14.24 6.07
CA ALA A 116 -10.36 13.74 4.75
C ALA A 116 -10.08 14.91 3.80
N ILE A 117 -9.00 14.79 3.04
CA ILE A 117 -8.60 15.71 1.96
C ILE A 117 -9.23 15.28 0.65
N ASP A 118 -9.40 13.97 0.46
CA ASP A 118 -10.01 13.40 -0.71
C ASP A 118 -10.84 12.18 -0.33
N VAL A 119 -11.90 11.93 -1.09
CA VAL A 119 -12.88 10.87 -0.86
C VAL A 119 -13.25 10.27 -2.21
N ASP A 120 -12.99 8.97 -2.36
CA ASP A 120 -13.33 8.23 -3.56
C ASP A 120 -14.15 6.98 -3.21
N ILE A 121 -15.04 6.58 -4.12
CA ILE A 121 -15.82 5.35 -4.01
C ILE A 121 -15.37 4.43 -5.13
N THR A 122 -14.63 3.39 -4.75
CA THR A 122 -14.06 2.43 -5.68
C THR A 122 -14.78 1.09 -5.57
N SER A 123 -14.86 0.34 -6.65
CA SER A 123 -15.35 -1.04 -6.62
C SER A 123 -14.16 -2.00 -6.81
N GLU A 124 -13.79 -2.71 -5.75
CA GLU A 124 -12.76 -3.77 -5.77
C GLU A 124 -13.43 -5.13 -5.52
N ASP A 125 -13.15 -6.14 -6.34
CA ASP A 125 -13.72 -7.51 -6.22
C ASP A 125 -15.27 -7.59 -6.17
N GLY A 126 -15.97 -6.59 -6.74
CA GLY A 126 -17.42 -6.50 -6.72
C GLY A 126 -18.01 -6.01 -5.40
N THR A 127 -17.16 -5.53 -4.49
CA THR A 127 -17.54 -4.80 -3.28
C THR A 127 -17.18 -3.33 -3.42
N GLU A 128 -18.11 -2.46 -3.10
CA GLU A 128 -17.82 -1.02 -3.06
C GLU A 128 -17.05 -0.67 -1.80
N GLU A 129 -16.12 0.26 -1.92
CA GLU A 129 -15.23 0.69 -0.86
C GLU A 129 -15.15 2.22 -0.86
N VAL A 130 -15.08 2.78 0.34
CA VAL A 130 -14.83 4.21 0.53
C VAL A 130 -13.37 4.39 0.87
N VAL A 131 -12.66 5.10 0.00
CA VAL A 131 -11.23 5.40 0.12
C VAL A 131 -11.08 6.86 0.51
N LEU A 132 -10.42 7.11 1.63
CA LEU A 132 -10.13 8.46 2.12
C LEU A 132 -8.63 8.73 2.05
N LEU A 133 -8.26 9.89 1.52
CA LEU A 133 -6.91 10.44 1.69
C LEU A 133 -6.90 11.49 2.79
N THR A 134 -5.83 11.51 3.57
CA THR A 134 -5.66 12.41 4.73
C THR A 134 -4.23 12.92 4.80
N GLU A 135 -3.99 13.98 5.59
CA GLU A 135 -2.63 14.27 6.03
C GLU A 135 -2.11 13.08 6.83
N SER A 136 -0.87 12.64 6.56
CA SER A 136 -0.31 11.44 7.19
C SER A 136 -0.36 11.47 8.73
N THR A 137 -0.27 12.65 9.34
CA THR A 137 -0.37 12.88 10.79
C THR A 137 -1.78 12.71 11.36
N GLN A 138 -2.81 12.84 10.52
CA GLN A 138 -4.22 12.80 10.93
C GLN A 138 -4.88 11.44 10.71
N THR A 139 -4.28 10.57 9.88
CA THR A 139 -4.80 9.25 9.47
C THR A 139 -5.52 8.48 10.58
N THR A 140 -4.86 8.28 11.74
CA THR A 140 -5.43 7.51 12.86
C THR A 140 -6.66 8.19 13.47
N ALA A 141 -6.64 9.52 13.57
CA ALA A 141 -7.75 10.28 14.12
C ALA A 141 -8.96 10.23 13.17
N VAL A 142 -8.74 10.44 11.87
CA VAL A 142 -9.79 10.37 10.84
C VAL A 142 -10.41 8.97 10.80
N ALA A 143 -9.58 7.91 10.79
CA ALA A 143 -10.07 6.53 10.79
C ALA A 143 -10.98 6.23 11.99
N GLY A 144 -10.60 6.73 13.18
CA GLY A 144 -11.40 6.59 14.39
C GLY A 144 -12.71 7.37 14.34
N ALA A 145 -12.68 8.62 13.88
CA ALA A 145 -13.86 9.47 13.74
C ALA A 145 -14.86 8.90 12.73
N MET A 146 -14.37 8.42 11.58
CA MET A 146 -15.21 7.80 10.56
C MET A 146 -15.85 6.50 11.04
N THR A 147 -15.09 5.63 11.71
CA THR A 147 -15.66 4.38 12.26
C THR A 147 -16.79 4.68 13.27
N GLN A 148 -16.71 5.78 14.02
CA GLN A 148 -17.71 6.15 15.02
C GLN A 148 -18.95 6.83 14.43
N SER A 149 -18.78 7.71 13.45
CA SER A 149 -19.85 8.50 12.85
C SER A 149 -20.65 7.73 11.80
N SER A 150 -19.95 7.08 10.87
CA SER A 150 -20.55 6.34 9.76
C SER A 150 -20.94 4.90 10.11
N GLY A 151 -20.31 4.34 11.15
CA GLY A 151 -20.43 2.91 11.48
C GLY A 151 -19.76 1.97 10.47
N LEU A 152 -19.05 2.51 9.47
CA LEU A 152 -18.38 1.73 8.45
C LEU A 152 -17.28 0.85 9.03
N ARG A 153 -17.08 -0.32 8.41
CA ARG A 153 -16.03 -1.25 8.82
C ARG A 153 -14.71 -0.86 8.17
N LEU A 154 -13.75 -0.46 9.00
CA LEU A 154 -12.37 -0.20 8.56
C LEU A 154 -11.74 -1.47 7.97
N LYS A 155 -11.35 -1.42 6.70
CA LYS A 155 -10.60 -2.46 5.98
C LYS A 155 -9.09 -2.25 6.16
N SER A 156 -8.59 -1.05 5.86
CA SER A 156 -7.17 -0.70 6.05
C SER A 156 -6.97 0.77 6.44
N SER A 157 -5.83 1.05 7.04
CA SER A 157 -5.37 2.41 7.37
C SER A 157 -3.85 2.40 7.35
N GLU A 158 -3.29 3.12 6.39
CA GLU A 158 -1.86 3.08 6.07
C GLU A 158 -1.34 4.45 5.62
N ILE A 159 -0.01 4.62 5.61
CA ILE A 159 0.63 5.81 5.07
C ILE A 159 1.29 5.43 3.76
N ILE A 160 0.86 6.06 2.68
CA ILE A 160 1.31 5.77 1.31
C ILE A 160 2.18 6.90 0.76
N TRP A 161 2.82 6.61 -0.37
CA TRP A 161 3.30 7.64 -1.28
C TRP A 161 2.24 7.91 -2.33
N ASP A 162 1.68 9.12 -2.29
CA ASP A 162 0.71 9.59 -3.26
C ASP A 162 1.41 10.52 -4.26
N PRO A 163 1.36 10.26 -5.58
CA PRO A 163 1.98 11.13 -6.55
C PRO A 163 1.28 12.49 -6.57
N LYS A 164 2.06 13.57 -6.74
CA LYS A 164 1.46 14.89 -6.92
C LYS A 164 0.74 14.93 -8.25
N GLU A 165 -0.47 15.50 -8.28
CA GLU A 165 -1.30 15.57 -9.49
C GLU A 165 -0.57 16.20 -10.68
N ASP A 166 0.24 17.24 -10.44
CA ASP A 166 1.01 17.94 -11.46
C ASP A 166 2.28 17.18 -11.94
N MET A 167 2.58 16.05 -11.30
CA MET A 167 3.72 15.18 -11.60
C MET A 167 3.27 13.84 -12.22
N MET A 168 1.98 13.63 -12.47
CA MET A 168 1.48 12.43 -13.13
C MET A 168 1.94 12.33 -14.59
N VAL A 169 2.18 11.10 -15.05
CA VAL A 169 2.70 10.81 -16.39
C VAL A 169 1.78 9.81 -17.10
N ASP A 170 1.33 10.18 -18.29
CA ASP A 170 0.55 9.27 -19.15
C ASP A 170 1.46 8.24 -19.82
N VAL A 171 1.17 6.97 -19.62
CA VAL A 171 1.95 5.86 -20.18
C VAL A 171 1.27 5.32 -21.44
N ASN A 172 1.80 5.71 -22.61
CA ASN A 172 1.24 5.31 -23.91
C ASN A 172 1.41 3.81 -24.26
N SER A 173 2.34 3.11 -23.60
CA SER A 173 2.56 1.66 -23.76
C SER A 173 2.79 1.06 -22.37
N PRO A 174 1.73 0.61 -21.70
CA PRO A 174 1.79 0.17 -20.32
C PRO A 174 2.44 -1.20 -20.14
N GLU A 175 2.65 -1.97 -21.21
CA GLU A 175 3.13 -3.35 -21.13
C GLU A 175 4.50 -3.45 -20.45
N ALA A 176 5.45 -2.60 -20.86
CA ALA A 176 6.80 -2.62 -20.30
C ALA A 176 6.82 -2.20 -18.82
N LEU A 177 5.93 -1.28 -18.42
CA LEU A 177 5.78 -0.88 -17.02
C LEU A 177 5.12 -2.01 -16.21
N GLY A 178 4.09 -2.65 -16.75
CA GLY A 178 3.41 -3.79 -16.16
C GLY A 178 4.35 -4.96 -15.89
N ASP A 179 5.14 -5.37 -16.89
CA ASP A 179 6.14 -6.43 -16.76
C ASP A 179 7.17 -6.11 -15.67
N PHE A 180 7.59 -4.85 -15.59
CA PHE A 180 8.49 -4.38 -14.53
C PHE A 180 7.82 -4.47 -13.15
N LEU A 181 6.59 -3.98 -13.00
CA LEU A 181 5.87 -3.98 -11.73
C LEU A 181 5.60 -5.41 -11.24
N GLU A 182 5.15 -6.31 -12.11
CA GLU A 182 4.93 -7.72 -11.78
C GLU A 182 6.21 -8.35 -11.23
N ARG A 183 7.34 -8.13 -11.92
CA ARG A 183 8.64 -8.62 -11.47
C ARG A 183 9.09 -8.04 -10.13
N ILE A 184 8.79 -6.78 -9.86
CA ILE A 184 9.11 -6.16 -8.56
C ILE A 184 8.23 -6.78 -7.47
N HIS A 185 6.94 -6.99 -7.72
CA HIS A 185 6.01 -7.62 -6.78
C HIS A 185 6.38 -9.07 -6.45
N ASP A 186 7.00 -9.80 -7.37
CA ASP A 186 7.53 -11.15 -7.12
C ASP A 186 8.69 -11.19 -6.11
N ASN A 187 9.32 -10.05 -5.81
CA ASN A 187 10.38 -10.01 -4.82
C ASN A 187 9.78 -10.09 -3.40
N PRO A 188 10.11 -11.11 -2.60
CA PRO A 188 9.51 -11.32 -1.27
C PRO A 188 9.92 -10.26 -0.23
N SER A 189 10.86 -9.38 -0.57
CA SER A 189 11.25 -8.25 0.27
C SER A 189 10.36 -7.03 0.02
N VAL A 190 9.75 -6.91 -1.15
CA VAL A 190 8.91 -5.77 -1.51
C VAL A 190 7.62 -5.84 -0.69
N GLN A 191 7.20 -4.69 -0.18
CA GLN A 191 5.94 -4.53 0.53
C GLN A 191 4.98 -3.77 -0.36
N ASP A 192 5.40 -2.60 -0.84
CA ASP A 192 4.58 -1.70 -1.65
C ASP A 192 5.40 -1.07 -2.77
N VAL A 193 4.71 -0.76 -3.86
CA VAL A 193 5.27 -0.08 -5.03
C VAL A 193 4.33 1.06 -5.41
N TYR A 194 4.88 2.25 -5.53
CA TYR A 194 4.14 3.47 -5.88
C TYR A 194 4.71 4.03 -7.18
N THR A 195 3.84 4.48 -8.07
CA THR A 195 4.23 5.13 -9.33
C THR A 195 3.44 6.39 -9.55
N ASN A 196 3.97 7.31 -10.35
CA ASN A 196 3.24 8.49 -10.84
C ASN A 196 2.68 8.27 -12.25
N ALA A 197 2.42 7.02 -12.65
CA ALA A 197 1.83 6.70 -13.93
C ALA A 197 0.29 6.73 -13.83
N ASN A 198 -0.37 7.35 -14.82
CA ASN A 198 -1.81 7.24 -15.06
C ASN A 198 -2.15 5.93 -15.80
#